data_AF-A0A173S6Z7-F1
#
_entry.id   AF-A0A173S6Z7-F1
#
_cell.length_a   1.000
_cell.length_b   1.000
_cell.length_c   1.000
_cell.angle_alpha   90.00
_cell.angle_beta   90.00
_cell.angle_gamma   90.00
#
_symmetry.space_group_name_H-M   'P 1'
#
loop_
_entity.id
_entity.type
_entity.pdbx_description
1 polymer ?
#
loop_
_entity_poly.entity_id
_entity_poly.type
_entity_poly.pdbx_seq_one_letter_code
_entity_poly.pdbx_strand_id
1 'polypeptide(L)' 'MITVEKDGVRMNVRSEIQASAFISSGWKQADVAEKAPTTTTKPRATRQSKK' A
#
# COMPACT_ATOMS: atom_id res chain seq x y z
N MET A 1 8.12 10.13 -3.29
CA MET A 1 8.25 8.66 -3.21
C MET A 1 7.03 8.10 -3.93
N ILE A 2 7.24 7.24 -4.92
CA ILE A 2 6.18 6.70 -5.76
C ILE A 2 5.88 5.29 -5.28
N THR A 3 4.62 5.02 -4.95
CA THR A 3 4.18 3.68 -4.55
C THR A 3 3.54 3.02 -5.75
N VAL A 4 3.97 1.82 -6.07
CA VAL A 4 3.36 0.97 -7.10
C VAL A 4 2.81 -0.30 -6.45
N GLU A 5 1.66 -0.77 -6.92
CA GLU A 5 0.98 -1.96 -6.44
C GLU A 5 0.72 -2.94 -7.58
N LYS A 6 0.95 -4.22 -7.32
CA LYS A 6 0.56 -5.32 -8.21
C LYS A 6 0.20 -6.54 -7.38
N ASP A 7 -0.98 -7.12 -7.65
CA ASP A 7 -1.45 -8.35 -6.98
C ASP A 7 -1.41 -8.27 -5.43
N GLY A 8 -1.68 -7.09 -4.87
CA GLY A 8 -1.65 -6.83 -3.42
C GLY A 8 -0.26 -6.57 -2.82
N VAL A 9 0.81 -6.63 -3.63
CA VAL A 9 2.18 -6.26 -3.21
C VAL A 9 2.41 -4.79 -3.48
N ARG A 10 2.83 -4.03 -2.46
CA ARG A 10 3.17 -2.61 -2.56
C ARG A 10 4.68 -2.42 -2.52
N MET A 11 5.20 -1.62 -3.44
CA MET A 11 6.61 -1.26 -3.50
C MET A 11 6.78 0.25 -3.58
N ASN A 12 7.68 0.78 -2.76
CA ASN A 12 8.02 2.19 -2.76
C ASN A 12 9.29 2.42 -3.57
N VAL A 13 9.21 3.30 -4.55
CA VAL A 13 10.28 3.59 -5.48
C VAL A 13 10.59 5.08 -5.40
N ARG A 14 11.88 5.44 -5.46
CA ARG A 14 12.32 6.85 -5.40
C ARG A 14 12.52 7.46 -6.79
N SER A 15 12.71 6.62 -7.81
CA SER A 15 12.95 7.04 -9.18
C SER A 15 11.68 6.95 -10.00
N GLU A 16 11.36 8.02 -10.71
CA GLU A 16 10.24 8.09 -11.65
C GLU A 16 10.42 7.14 -12.85
N ILE A 17 11.67 6.99 -13.32
CA ILE A 17 12.00 6.08 -14.42
C ILE A 17 11.67 4.63 -14.04
N GLN A 18 12.02 4.24 -12.81
CA GLN A 18 11.69 2.91 -12.30
C GLN A 18 10.18 2.74 -12.12
N ALA A 19 9.48 3.75 -11.57
CA ALA A 19 8.03 3.71 -11.42
C ALA A 19 7.32 3.54 -12.76
N SER A 20 7.73 4.29 -13.79
CA SER A 20 7.19 4.16 -15.14
C SER A 20 7.42 2.77 -15.74
N ALA A 21 8.61 2.18 -15.54
CA ALA A 21 8.88 0.80 -15.97
C ALA A 21 7.95 -0.21 -15.27
N PHE A 22 7.68 -0.04 -13.97
CA PHE A 22 6.72 -0.88 -13.25
C PHE A 22 5.30 -0.70 -13.80
N ILE A 23 4.88 0.53 -14.07
CA ILE A 23 3.56 0.83 -14.65
C ILE A 23 3.41 0.17 -16.03
N SER A 24 4.43 0.28 -16.89
CA SER A 24 4.46 -0.43 -18.18
C SER A 24 4.44 -1.95 -18.02
N SER A 25 4.92 -2.49 -16.90
CA SER A 25 4.91 -3.91 -16.56
C SER A 25 3.58 -4.39 -15.93
N GLY A 26 2.54 -3.55 -15.98
CA GLY A 26 1.20 -3.84 -15.46
C GLY A 26 1.05 -3.60 -13.96
N TRP A 27 1.98 -2.90 -13.33
CA TRP A 27 1.77 -2.38 -11.97
C TRP A 27 0.89 -1.13 -12.05
N LYS A 28 0.16 -0.84 -10.98
CA LYS A 28 -0.62 0.39 -10.86
C LYS A 28 0.07 1.34 -9.90
N GLN A 29 0.03 2.63 -10.19
CA GLN A 29 0.42 3.61 -9.19
C GLN A 29 -0.60 3.52 -8.03
N ALA A 30 -0.12 3.15 -6.86
CA ALA A 30 -0.93 3.20 -5.67
C ALA A 30 -1.07 4.66 -5.30
N ASP A 31 -2.29 5.18 -5.38
CA ASP A 31 -2.60 6.53 -4.98
C ASP A 31 -2.23 6.66 -3.49
N VAL A 32 -1.12 7.34 -3.22
CA VAL A 32 -0.82 7.84 -1.88
C VAL A 32 -1.73 9.04 -1.72
N ALA A 33 -3.03 8.77 -1.59
CA ALA A 33 -3.98 9.76 -1.10
C ALA A 33 -3.46 10.14 0.28
N GLU A 34 -2.74 11.26 0.31
CA GLU A 34 -2.45 12.04 1.48
C GLU A 34 -3.81 12.43 2.09
N LYS A 35 -4.41 11.51 2.86
CA LYS A 35 -5.48 11.66 3.87
C LYS A 35 -6.05 10.27 4.19
N ALA A 36 -5.35 9.54 5.06
CA ALA A 36 -5.91 8.93 6.27
C ALA A 36 -4.87 7.93 6.82
N PRO A 37 -4.52 8.00 8.12
CA PRO A 37 -3.80 6.91 8.77
C PRO A 37 -4.77 5.74 8.92
N THR A 38 -5.01 4.97 7.85
CA THR A 38 -5.54 3.62 7.99
C THR A 38 -4.39 2.76 8.48
N THR A 39 -4.17 2.89 9.79
CA THR A 39 -3.86 1.79 10.67
C THR A 39 -4.23 0.46 10.02
N THR A 40 -3.25 -0.18 9.35
CA THR A 40 -3.23 -1.63 9.28
C THR A 40 -2.85 -2.13 10.68
N THR A 41 -3.70 -1.81 11.65
CA THR A 41 -3.76 -2.58 12.87
C THR A 41 -4.58 -3.78 12.43
N LYS A 42 -3.88 -4.89 12.13
CA LYS A 42 -4.48 -6.23 12.16
C LYS A 42 -5.55 -6.23 13.26
N PRO A 43 -6.80 -6.66 13.04
CA PRO A 43 -7.68 -6.89 14.16
C PRO A 43 -7.05 -8.05 14.95
N ARG A 44 -6.18 -7.71 15.91
CA ARG A 44 -5.77 -8.61 16.98
C ARG A 44 -7.07 -8.83 17.73
N ALA A 45 -7.70 -9.97 17.49
CA ALA A 45 -8.93 -10.37 18.12
C ALA A 45 -8.77 -10.27 19.65
N THR A 46 -9.25 -9.18 20.23
CA THR A 46 -9.40 -9.04 21.67
C THR A 46 -10.61 -9.89 22.03
N ARG A 47 -10.35 -11.06 22.63
CA ARG A 47 -11.37 -11.92 23.21
C ARG A 47 -12.31 -11.06 24.07
N GLN A 48 -13.59 -11.03 23.73
CA GLN A 48 -14.62 -10.43 24.57
C GLN A 48 -14.62 -11.14 25.93
N SER A 49 -14.23 -10.40 26.97
CA SER A 49 -14.49 -10.76 28.36
C SER A 49 -15.85 -10.16 28.73
N LYS A 50 -16.87 -11.02 28.75
CA LYS A 50 -18.19 -10.74 29.28
C LYS A 50 -18.09 -10.55 30.80
N LYS A 51 -18.59 -9.44 31.33
CA LYS A 51 -19.07 -9.30 32.70
C LYS A 51 -20.43 -8.63 32.66
#